data_AF-A0A7Y5G078-F1
#
_entry.id   AF-A0A7Y5G078-F1
#
_cell.length_a   1.000
_cell.length_b   1.000
_cell.length_c   1.000
_cell.angle_alpha   90.00
_cell.angle_beta   90.00
_cell.angle_gamma   90.00
#
_symmetry.space_group_name_H-M   'P 1'
#
loop_
_entity.id
_entity.type
_entity.pdbx_description
1 polymer ?
#
loop_
_entity_poly.entity_id
_entity_poly.type
_entity_poly.pdbx_seq_one_letter_code
_entity_poly.pdbx_strand_id
1 'polypeptide(L)' 'HWSQWIDYWAVDWNYQGDTFHNEWQTFRTRKGNDFVLETSRVYDKPGTYNVVIKVIDILGNDTTKTVALVVAPSGA' A
#
# COMPACT_ATOMS: atom_id res chain seq x y z
N HIS A 1 8.85 -7.44 -16.95
CA HIS A 1 8.77 -8.29 -15.75
C HIS A 1 9.38 -7.58 -14.53
N TRP A 2 8.80 -6.46 -14.08
CA TRP A 2 9.33 -5.70 -12.93
C TRP A 2 8.86 -6.28 -11.58
N SER A 3 7.65 -6.85 -11.54
CA SER A 3 7.03 -7.37 -10.32
C SER A 3 7.80 -8.54 -9.67
N GLN A 4 8.64 -9.24 -10.43
CA GLN A 4 9.52 -10.30 -9.92
C GLN A 4 10.58 -9.79 -8.93
N TRP A 5 10.89 -8.49 -8.98
CA TRP A 5 11.86 -7.87 -8.09
C TRP A 5 11.28 -7.53 -6.72
N ILE A 6 9.97 -7.47 -6.56
CA ILE A 6 9.35 -7.10 -5.28
C ILE A 6 9.35 -8.33 -4.37
N ASP A 7 9.92 -8.20 -3.18
CA ASP A 7 9.88 -9.23 -2.13
C ASP A 7 8.78 -8.97 -1.12
N TYR A 8 8.56 -7.70 -0.77
CA TYR A 8 7.56 -7.25 0.20
C TYR A 8 6.96 -5.92 -0.25
N TRP A 9 5.66 -5.73 -0.03
CA TRP A 9 5.09 -4.40 -0.06
C TRP A 9 3.93 -4.24 0.92
N ALA A 10 3.72 -3.01 1.37
CA ALA A 10 2.74 -2.66 2.38
C ALA A 10 2.11 -1.30 2.12
N VAL A 11 0.93 -1.11 2.71
CA VAL A 11 0.11 0.09 2.58
C VAL A 11 -0.33 0.58 3.96
N ASP A 12 -0.15 1.88 4.18
CA ASP A 12 -0.86 2.69 5.18
C ASP A 12 -1.90 3.51 4.40
N TRP A 13 -3.19 3.29 4.67
CA TRP A 13 -4.27 3.90 3.91
C TRP A 13 -4.63 5.30 4.37
N ASN A 14 -4.15 5.73 5.54
CA ASN A 14 -4.53 7.01 6.11
C ASN A 14 -3.42 7.60 6.99
N TYR A 15 -2.26 7.77 6.38
CA TYR A 15 -1.07 8.29 7.04
C TYR A 15 -1.29 9.72 7.56
N GLN A 16 -1.12 9.89 8.87
CA GLN A 16 -1.36 11.16 9.58
C GLN A 16 -0.10 12.05 9.69
N GLY A 17 0.98 11.70 9.00
CA GLY A 17 2.25 12.43 9.10
C GLY A 17 3.14 11.96 10.26
N ASP A 18 2.84 10.80 10.85
CA ASP A 18 3.50 10.23 12.01
C ASP A 18 4.23 8.91 11.68
N THR A 19 3.98 7.83 12.43
CA THR A 19 4.61 6.53 12.15
C THR A 19 3.85 5.82 11.04
N PHE A 20 4.55 5.10 10.16
CA PHE A 20 3.90 4.24 9.17
C PHE A 20 3.08 3.15 9.87
N HIS A 21 1.76 3.16 9.65
CA HIS A 21 0.86 2.15 10.20
C HIS A 21 0.64 1.07 9.15
N ASN A 22 1.23 -0.11 9.37
CA ASN A 22 1.05 -1.26 8.50
C ASN A 22 -0.38 -1.79 8.61
N GLU A 23 -1.27 -1.32 7.73
CA GLU A 23 -2.66 -1.76 7.70
C GLU A 23 -2.88 -2.91 6.72
N TRP A 24 -2.05 -3.01 5.68
CA TRP A 24 -2.07 -4.10 4.72
C TRP A 24 -0.66 -4.41 4.21
N GLN A 25 -0.35 -5.68 3.98
CA GLN A 25 0.93 -6.10 3.42
C GLN A 25 0.86 -7.46 2.71
N THR A 26 1.80 -7.71 1.81
CA THR A 26 2.09 -9.04 1.26
C THR A 26 3.58 -9.20 0.98
N PHE A 27 4.04 -10.44 0.93
CA PHE A 27 5.43 -10.80 0.71
C PHE A 27 5.56 -12.14 0.01
N ARG A 28 6.70 -12.37 -0.63
CA ARG A 28 6.98 -13.64 -1.30
C ARG A 28 7.05 -14.76 -0.28
N THR A 29 6.27 -15.80 -0.52
CA THR A 29 6.42 -17.07 0.21
C THR A 29 7.16 -18.08 -0.65
N ARG A 30 7.82 -19.05 -0.03
CA ARG A 30 8.51 -20.15 -0.74
C ARG A 30 7.59 -20.96 -1.67
N LYS A 31 6.28 -20.93 -1.43
CA LYS A 31 5.27 -21.67 -2.22
C LYS A 31 4.69 -20.85 -3.37
N GLY A 32 5.03 -19.57 -3.49
CA GLY A 32 4.85 -18.74 -4.70
C GLY A 32 3.43 -18.29 -5.06
N ASN A 33 2.37 -18.88 -4.48
CA ASN A 33 1.01 -18.68 -4.99
C ASN A 33 0.22 -17.50 -4.41
N ASP A 34 0.74 -16.81 -3.38
CA ASP A 34 -0.05 -15.82 -2.62
C ASP A 34 0.46 -14.37 -2.75
N PHE A 35 1.42 -14.12 -3.65
CA PHE A 35 1.96 -12.77 -3.84
C PHE A 35 1.02 -11.92 -4.70
N VAL A 36 0.25 -11.06 -4.07
CA VAL A 36 -0.71 -10.17 -4.74
C VAL A 36 -0.08 -8.83 -5.08
N LEU A 37 -0.42 -8.30 -6.26
CA LEU A 37 0.08 -7.00 -6.76
C LEU A 37 -0.94 -5.88 -6.60
N GLU A 38 -2.11 -6.20 -6.07
CA GLU A 38 -3.23 -5.28 -5.93
C GLU A 38 -3.87 -5.46 -4.55
N THR A 39 -4.35 -4.35 -4.00
CA THR A 39 -5.18 -4.31 -2.80
C THR A 39 -6.12 -3.12 -2.89
N SER A 40 -7.21 -3.14 -2.13
CA SER A 40 -8.23 -2.10 -2.15
C SER A 40 -8.67 -1.74 -0.73
N ARG A 41 -9.08 -0.48 -0.58
CA ARG A 41 -9.67 0.07 0.64
C ARG A 41 -10.93 0.83 0.25
N VAL A 42 -12.02 0.56 0.97
CA VAL A 42 -13.25 1.34 0.89
C VAL A 42 -13.18 2.42 1.97
N TYR A 43 -13.54 3.65 1.59
CA TYR A 43 -13.59 4.80 2.48
C TYR A 43 -15.05 5.20 2.68
N ASP A 44 -15.53 5.09 3.92
CA ASP A 44 -16.93 5.41 4.25
C ASP A 44 -17.18 6.92 4.38
N LYS A 45 -16.12 7.70 4.63
CA LYS A 45 -16.20 9.14 4.86
C LYS A 45 -15.55 9.90 3.71
N PRO A 46 -16.16 11.01 3.25
CA PRO A 46 -15.46 11.93 2.37
C PRO A 46 -14.30 12.59 3.12
N GLY A 47 -13.25 12.93 2.38
CA GLY A 47 -12.07 13.56 2.94
C GLY A 47 -10.85 13.42 2.05
N THR A 48 -9.74 13.97 2.53
CA THR A 48 -8.42 13.77 1.93
C THR A 48 -7.65 12.76 2.75
N TYR A 49 -7.11 11.76 2.08
CA TYR A 49 -6.36 10.65 2.66
C TYR A 49 -4.96 10.65 2.06
N ASN A 50 -3.93 10.46 2.89
CA ASN A 50 -2.58 10.19 2.40
C ASN A 50 -2.35 8.69 2.46
N VAL A 51 -2.28 8.05 1.29
CA VAL A 51 -1.94 6.64 1.18
C VAL A 51 -0.44 6.50 1.01
N VAL A 52 0.22 5.79 1.91
CA VAL A 52 1.67 5.54 1.84
C VAL A 52 1.89 4.09 1.45
N ILE A 53 2.64 3.88 0.36
CA ILE A 53 3.05 2.56 -0.11
C ILE A 53 4.53 2.39 0.15
N LYS A 54 4.90 1.31 0.84
CA LYS A 54 6.29 0.87 1.01
C LYS A 54 6.54 -0.39 0.18
N VAL A 55 7.64 -0.42 -0.56
CA VAL A 55 8.05 -1.58 -1.39
C VAL A 55 9.49 -1.93 -1.05
N ILE A 56 9.78 -3.22 -0.87
CA ILE A 56 11.12 -3.76 -0.66
C ILE A 56 11.40 -4.79 -1.76
N ASP A 57 12.55 -4.68 -2.40
CA ASP A 57 12.98 -5.62 -3.43
C ASP A 57 13.69 -6.87 -2.86
N ILE A 58 13.95 -7.86 -3.71
CA ILE A 58 14.65 -9.10 -3.35
C ILE A 58 16.11 -8.92 -2.91
N LEU A 59 16.69 -7.73 -3.11
CA LEU A 59 18.02 -7.36 -2.64
C LEU A 59 17.97 -6.61 -1.30
N GLY A 60 16.76 -6.31 -0.80
CA GLY A 60 16.53 -5.60 0.44
C GLY A 60 16.48 -4.07 0.31
N ASN A 61 16.49 -3.51 -0.91
CA ASN A 61 16.33 -2.06 -1.08
C ASN A 61 14.87 -1.67 -0.88
N ASP A 62 14.60 -0.61 -0.11
CA ASP A 62 13.26 -0.10 0.10
C ASP A 62 13.00 1.25 -0.58
N THR A 63 11.74 1.47 -0.95
CA THR A 63 11.24 2.77 -1.39
C THR A 63 9.85 3.01 -0.78
N THR A 64 9.52 4.28 -0.57
CA THR A 64 8.22 4.70 -0.05
C THR A 64 7.65 5.81 -0.93
N LYS A 65 6.36 5.69 -1.26
CA LYS A 65 5.61 6.68 -2.06
C LYS A 65 4.36 7.09 -1.31
N THR A 66 4.12 8.40 -1.19
CA THR A 66 2.85 8.94 -0.69
C THR A 66 1.98 9.37 -1.85
N VAL A 67 0.69 9.04 -1.80
CA VAL A 67 -0.33 9.42 -2.78
C VAL A 67 -1.47 10.11 -2.03
N ALA A 68 -1.78 11.36 -2.39
CA ALA A 68 -2.95 12.05 -1.86
C ALA A 68 -4.20 11.61 -2.63
N LEU A 69 -5.21 11.12 -1.91
CA LEU A 69 -6.50 10.69 -2.45
C LEU A 69 -7.61 11.58 -1.89
N VAL A 70 -8.46 12.11 -2.76
CA VAL A 70 -9.67 12.84 -2.37
C VAL A 70 -10.88 11.94 -2.58
N VAL A 71 -11.56 11.59 -1.50
CA VAL A 71 -12.83 10.86 -1.52
C VAL A 71 -13.95 11.90 -1.44
N ALA A 72 -14.72 12.01 -2.52
CA ALA A 72 -15.88 12.90 -2.57
C ALA A 72 -17.04 12.30 -1.76
N PRO A 73 -17.96 13.13 -1.23
CA PRO A 73 -19.19 12.63 -0.64
C PRO A 73 -19.96 11.79 -1.67
N SER A 74 -20.52 10.66 -1.24
CA SER A 74 -21.56 10.00 -2.03
C SER A 74 -22.71 10.99 -2.16
N GLY A 75 -23.01 11.43 -3.39
CA GLY A 75 -23.96 12.50 -3.65
C GLY A 75 -25.30 12.32 -2.93
N ALA A 76 -25.80 13.44 -2.39
CA ALA A 76 -27.22 13.66 -2.14
C ALA A 76 -27.98 13.80 -3.47
#